data_AF-A0A1F4ETW1-F1
#
_entry.id   AF-A0A1F4ETW1-F1
#
_cell.length_a   1.000
_cell.length_b   1.000
_cell.length_c   1.000
_cell.angle_alpha   90.00
_cell.angle_beta   90.00
_cell.angle_gamma   90.00
#
_symmetry.space_group_name_H-M   'P 1'
#
loop_
_entity.id
_entity.type
_entity.pdbx_description
1 polymer ?
#
loop_
_entity_poly.entity_id
_entity_poly.type
_entity_poly.pdbx_seq_one_letter_code
_entity_poly.pdbx_strand_id
1 'polypeptide(L)'
;MSDQQKMDKTRRNLLVATSVIGGAASVGAAVPFAASMWPSERAKAVGAPVEVDVSRLAAGELAVFEWRGTPVWVMKRTQEMLAGLKPIEAKLIDPKSEVPQQPEYAKNEYRSVKPELMVVIGVCTHLGCIPQTKGADAKAEMGADWTGGFYCPCHGSKFDLAGRVYKGSPAPTNLVVPPYTFVSDDRIVIGEDRETKGA
;
A
#
# COMPACT_ATOMS: atom_id res chain seq x y z
N MET A 1 -69.52 -17.52 -19.46
CA MET A 1 -68.84 -18.33 -20.48
C MET A 1 -67.43 -17.79 -20.58
N SER A 2 -66.45 -18.46 -19.96
CA SER A 2 -65.05 -18.02 -20.04
C SER A 2 -64.42 -18.75 -21.21
N ASP A 3 -64.24 -18.03 -22.31
CA ASP A 3 -63.57 -18.53 -23.50
C ASP A 3 -62.08 -18.67 -23.15
N GLN A 4 -61.62 -19.88 -22.88
CA GLN A 4 -60.18 -20.15 -22.71
C GLN A 4 -59.53 -20.11 -24.10
N GLN A 5 -59.11 -18.91 -24.51
CA GLN A 5 -58.39 -18.69 -25.74
C GLN A 5 -57.08 -19.50 -25.73
N LYS A 6 -56.98 -20.49 -26.64
CA LYS A 6 -55.80 -21.37 -26.75
C LYS A 6 -54.59 -20.55 -27.19
N MET A 7 -53.57 -20.46 -26.34
CA MET A 7 -52.38 -19.64 -26.58
C MET A 7 -51.61 -20.08 -27.84
N ASP A 8 -51.30 -19.12 -28.70
CA ASP A 8 -50.50 -19.32 -29.93
C ASP A 8 -49.04 -19.65 -29.55
N LYS A 9 -48.66 -20.91 -29.77
CA LYS A 9 -47.33 -21.43 -29.44
C LYS A 9 -46.23 -20.75 -30.25
N THR A 10 -46.49 -20.37 -31.50
CA THR A 10 -45.50 -19.72 -32.37
C THR A 10 -45.19 -18.32 -31.87
N ARG A 11 -46.22 -17.54 -31.53
CA ARG A 11 -46.04 -16.20 -30.94
C ARG A 11 -45.35 -16.26 -29.58
N ARG A 12 -45.73 -17.20 -28.73
CA ARG A 12 -45.08 -17.41 -27.42
C ARG A 12 -43.60 -17.77 -27.59
N ASN A 13 -43.27 -18.67 -28.51
CA ASN A 13 -41.88 -19.07 -28.75
C ASN A 13 -41.06 -17.91 -29.32
N LEU A 14 -41.63 -17.10 -30.21
CA LEU A 14 -40.96 -15.89 -30.72
C LEU A 14 -40.67 -14.89 -29.58
N LEU A 15 -41.64 -14.63 -28.70
CA LEU A 15 -41.44 -13.77 -27.53
C LEU A 15 -40.35 -14.29 -26.60
N VAL A 16 -40.35 -15.59 -26.29
CA VAL A 16 -39.30 -16.20 -25.45
C VAL A 16 -37.94 -16.07 -26.13
N ALA A 17 -37.84 -16.38 -27.43
CA ALA A 17 -36.59 -16.29 -28.17
C ALA A 17 -36.04 -14.86 -28.21
N THR A 18 -36.88 -13.85 -28.50
CA THR A 18 -36.44 -12.45 -28.52
C THR A 18 -36.09 -11.93 -27.14
N SER A 19 -36.80 -12.35 -26.08
CA SER A 19 -36.44 -12.03 -24.70
C SER A 19 -35.09 -12.64 -24.30
N VAL A 20 -34.81 -13.89 -24.67
CA VAL A 20 -33.52 -14.54 -24.39
C VAL A 20 -32.39 -13.85 -25.14
N ILE A 21 -32.56 -13.56 -26.43
CA ILE A 21 -31.55 -12.85 -27.23
C ILE A 21 -31.32 -11.43 -26.69
N GLY A 22 -32.39 -10.71 -26.35
CA GLY A 22 -32.29 -9.38 -25.75
C GLY A 22 -31.56 -9.41 -24.39
N GLY A 23 -31.83 -10.42 -23.57
CA GLY A 23 -31.10 -10.66 -22.32
C GLY A 23 -29.61 -10.92 -22.56
N ALA A 24 -29.28 -11.80 -23.51
CA ALA A 24 -27.89 -12.09 -23.87
C ALA A 24 -27.15 -10.86 -24.42
N ALA A 25 -27.81 -10.07 -25.28
CA ALA A 25 -27.25 -8.83 -25.81
C ALA A 25 -27.00 -7.79 -24.70
N SER A 26 -27.91 -7.70 -23.73
CA SER A 26 -27.77 -6.79 -22.58
C SER A 26 -26.57 -7.17 -21.72
N VAL A 27 -26.39 -8.47 -21.42
CA VAL A 27 -25.19 -8.97 -20.73
C VAL A 27 -23.92 -8.72 -21.55
N GLY A 28 -23.98 -8.98 -22.86
CA GLY A 28 -22.87 -8.75 -23.79
C GLY A 28 -22.41 -7.30 -23.86
N ALA A 29 -23.29 -6.33 -23.60
CA ALA A 29 -22.94 -4.92 -23.50
C ALA A 29 -22.50 -4.51 -22.07
N ALA A 30 -23.19 -5.01 -21.04
CA ALA A 30 -22.92 -4.62 -19.65
C ALA A 30 -21.57 -5.11 -19.13
N VAL A 31 -21.13 -6.31 -19.52
CA VAL A 31 -19.84 -6.89 -19.09
C VAL A 31 -18.63 -6.06 -19.55
N PRO A 32 -18.43 -5.76 -20.85
CA PRO A 32 -17.29 -4.95 -21.27
C PRO A 32 -17.39 -3.51 -20.76
N PHE A 33 -18.60 -2.96 -20.59
CA PHE A 33 -18.80 -1.66 -19.95
C PHE A 33 -18.29 -1.67 -18.50
N ALA A 34 -18.68 -2.68 -17.71
CA ALA A 34 -18.16 -2.85 -16.35
C ALA A 34 -16.64 -3.09 -16.32
N ALA A 35 -16.13 -3.93 -17.23
CA ALA A 35 -14.70 -4.21 -17.35
C ALA A 35 -13.89 -2.97 -17.74
N SER A 36 -14.49 -2.01 -18.45
CA SER A 36 -13.82 -0.75 -18.81
C SER A 36 -13.49 0.14 -17.61
N MET A 37 -14.12 -0.09 -16.45
CA MET A 37 -13.82 0.59 -15.19
C MET A 37 -12.65 -0.06 -14.42
N TRP A 38 -12.14 -1.22 -14.84
CA TRP A 38 -10.97 -1.85 -14.23
C TRP A 38 -9.67 -1.17 -14.68
N PRO A 39 -8.55 -1.37 -13.96
CA PRO A 39 -7.27 -0.77 -14.33
C PRO A 39 -6.86 -1.11 -15.76
N SER A 40 -6.51 -0.08 -16.54
CA SER A 40 -6.03 -0.23 -17.91
C SER A 40 -4.65 -0.90 -17.96
N GLU A 41 -4.25 -1.44 -19.11
CA GLU A 41 -2.91 -2.01 -19.28
C GLU A 41 -1.80 -0.98 -19.03
N ARG A 42 -2.03 0.29 -19.38
CA ARG A 42 -1.12 1.38 -19.02
C ARG A 42 -0.99 1.51 -17.49
N ALA A 43 -2.10 1.44 -16.75
CA ALA A 43 -2.08 1.52 -15.29
C ALA A 43 -1.37 0.31 -14.66
N LYS A 44 -1.56 -0.89 -15.20
CA LYS A 44 -0.84 -2.10 -14.76
C LYS A 44 0.67 -2.03 -15.05
N ALA A 45 1.05 -1.39 -16.15
CA ALA A 45 2.45 -1.25 -16.56
C ALA A 45 3.29 -0.29 -15.68
N VAL A 46 2.67 0.55 -14.83
CA VAL A 46 3.37 1.43 -13.87
C VAL A 46 4.11 0.64 -12.76
N GLY A 47 4.05 -0.69 -12.80
CA GLY A 47 4.68 -1.59 -11.83
C GLY A 47 6.13 -1.99 -12.08
N ALA A 48 6.80 -1.40 -13.09
CA ALA A 48 8.21 -1.69 -13.36
C ALA A 48 9.09 -1.42 -12.12
N PRO A 49 10.13 -2.24 -11.87
CA PRO A 49 11.04 -2.01 -10.77
C PRO A 49 11.82 -0.70 -10.92
N VAL A 50 12.17 -0.09 -9.79
CA VAL A 50 12.90 1.19 -9.72
C VAL A 50 14.22 0.98 -9.02
N GLU A 51 15.33 1.25 -9.72
CA GLU A 51 16.66 1.23 -9.12
C GLU A 51 16.94 2.53 -8.35
N VAL A 52 17.45 2.39 -7.13
CA VAL A 52 17.78 3.51 -6.24
C VAL A 52 19.21 3.36 -5.75
N ASP A 53 20.01 4.41 -5.95
CA ASP A 53 21.35 4.58 -5.41
C ASP A 53 21.29 5.23 -4.02
N VAL A 54 21.51 4.44 -2.97
CA VAL A 54 21.42 4.89 -1.57
C VAL A 54 22.73 5.46 -1.04
N SER A 55 23.82 5.43 -1.82
CA SER A 55 25.10 6.06 -1.43
C SER A 55 24.98 7.57 -1.27
N ARG A 56 24.05 8.18 -2.02
CA ARG A 56 23.83 9.63 -2.06
C ARG A 56 23.04 10.16 -0.87
N LEU A 57 22.40 9.29 -0.10
CA LEU A 57 21.61 9.68 1.06
C LEU A 57 22.53 9.95 2.26
N ALA A 58 22.44 11.16 2.79
CA ALA A 58 23.04 11.52 4.06
C ALA A 58 22.32 10.84 5.23
N ALA A 59 23.00 10.69 6.36
CA ALA A 59 22.38 10.15 7.56
C ALA A 59 21.28 11.10 8.07
N GLY A 60 20.10 10.57 8.33
CA GLY A 60 18.87 11.30 8.65
C GLY A 60 18.08 11.80 7.44
N GLU A 61 18.61 11.67 6.22
CA GLU A 61 17.94 12.13 5.01
C GLU A 61 16.86 11.14 4.56
N LEU A 62 15.70 11.69 4.18
CA LEU A 62 14.60 10.95 3.56
C LEU A 62 14.45 11.42 2.12
N ALA A 63 14.58 10.49 1.18
CA ALA A 63 14.28 10.70 -0.23
C ALA A 63 12.97 10.02 -0.61
N VAL A 64 12.28 10.61 -1.59
CA VAL A 64 11.01 10.12 -2.11
C VAL A 64 11.21 9.66 -3.55
N PHE A 65 10.88 8.40 -3.80
CA PHE A 65 10.86 7.78 -5.13
C PHE A 65 9.41 7.44 -5.50
N GLU A 66 9.13 7.26 -6.79
CA GLU A 66 7.80 6.85 -7.24
C GLU A 66 7.85 5.38 -7.69
N TRP A 67 6.95 4.55 -7.16
CA TRP A 67 6.75 3.17 -7.63
C TRP A 67 5.25 2.85 -7.63
N ARG A 68 4.74 2.30 -8.74
CA ARG A 68 3.30 2.00 -8.92
C ARG A 68 2.39 3.21 -8.68
N GLY A 69 2.85 4.43 -9.02
CA GLY A 69 2.11 5.67 -8.79
C GLY A 69 1.96 6.06 -7.32
N THR A 70 2.75 5.44 -6.43
CA THR A 70 2.79 5.76 -5.00
C THR A 70 4.17 6.23 -4.57
N PRO A 71 4.27 7.14 -3.59
CA PRO A 71 5.56 7.55 -3.05
C PRO A 71 6.16 6.42 -2.20
N VAL A 72 7.40 6.04 -2.49
CA VAL A 72 8.22 5.18 -1.64
C VAL A 72 9.28 6.04 -0.99
N TRP A 73 9.28 6.05 0.34
CA TRP A 73 10.28 6.73 1.15
C TRP A 73 11.46 5.83 1.40
N VAL A 74 12.64 6.34 1.10
CA VAL A 74 13.91 5.71 1.42
C VAL A 74 14.66 6.65 2.37
N MET A 75 14.93 6.19 3.58
CA MET A 75 15.58 7.00 4.62
C MET A 75 16.79 6.26 5.19
N LYS A 76 17.93 6.96 5.27
CA LYS A 76 19.14 6.45 5.92
C LYS A 76 19.16 6.89 7.37
N ARG A 77 18.64 6.07 8.28
CA ARG A 77 18.48 6.34 9.71
C ARG A 77 19.85 6.46 10.40
N THR A 78 19.96 7.43 11.32
CA THR A 78 21.13 7.57 12.18
C THR A 78 21.08 6.57 13.33
N GLN A 79 22.20 6.39 14.05
CA GLN A 79 22.23 5.52 15.22
C GLN A 79 21.30 6.01 16.33
N GLU A 80 21.15 7.32 16.49
CA GLU A 80 20.23 7.95 17.44
C GLU A 80 18.77 7.64 17.08
N MET A 81 18.43 7.70 15.78
CA MET A 81 17.10 7.33 15.30
C MET A 81 16.79 5.86 15.59
N LEU A 82 17.75 4.96 15.37
CA LEU A 82 17.60 3.53 15.66
C LEU A 82 17.46 3.26 17.16
N ALA A 83 18.28 3.92 17.98
CA ALA A 83 18.20 3.82 19.45
C ALA A 83 16.83 4.29 19.97
N GLY A 84 16.20 5.25 19.30
CA GLY A 84 14.87 5.76 19.63
C GLY A 84 13.70 4.82 19.33
N LEU A 85 13.90 3.72 18.60
CA LEU A 85 12.83 2.80 18.19
C LEU A 85 12.39 1.82 19.29
N LYS A 86 13.33 1.34 20.10
CA LYS A 86 13.07 0.34 21.14
C LYS A 86 12.28 0.88 22.34
N PRO A 87 12.55 2.09 22.87
CA PRO A 87 11.83 2.63 24.03
C PRO A 87 10.32 2.84 23.81
N ILE A 88 9.90 2.99 22.56
CA ILE A 88 8.50 3.27 22.20
C ILE A 88 7.71 2.02 21.79
N GLU A 89 8.34 0.84 21.76
CA GLU A 89 7.76 -0.40 21.23
C GLU A 89 6.42 -0.77 21.88
N ALA A 90 6.29 -0.60 23.19
CA ALA A 90 5.06 -0.87 23.95
C ALA A 90 3.86 0.01 23.54
N LYS A 91 4.10 1.13 22.84
CA LYS A 91 3.10 2.09 22.38
C LYS A 91 2.65 1.83 20.95
N LEU A 92 3.19 0.82 20.27
CA LEU A 92 2.88 0.52 18.88
C LEU A 92 1.78 -0.55 18.77
N ILE A 93 0.98 -0.49 17.70
CA ILE A 93 -0.07 -1.50 17.45
C ILE A 93 0.56 -2.84 17.06
N ASP A 94 1.52 -2.81 16.14
CA ASP A 94 2.20 -4.00 15.61
C ASP A 94 3.73 -3.78 15.62
N PRO A 95 4.40 -3.87 16.79
CA PRO A 95 5.84 -3.63 16.89
C PRO A 95 6.70 -4.66 16.14
N LYS A 96 6.21 -5.89 16.01
CA LYS A 96 6.91 -7.03 15.42
C LYS A 96 6.58 -7.28 13.95
N SER A 97 5.70 -6.47 13.35
CA SER A 97 5.35 -6.59 11.94
C SER A 97 4.65 -7.92 11.61
N GLU A 98 3.74 -8.35 12.47
CA GLU A 98 3.00 -9.61 12.35
C GLU A 98 1.89 -9.56 11.29
N VAL A 99 1.40 -8.35 10.92
CA VAL A 99 0.40 -8.20 9.86
C VAL A 99 1.00 -8.62 8.50
N PRO A 100 0.35 -9.52 7.74
CA PRO A 100 0.90 -10.09 6.49
C PRO A 100 0.71 -9.15 5.29
N GLN A 101 1.30 -7.96 5.36
CA GLN A 101 1.22 -6.91 4.32
C GLN A 101 2.59 -6.56 3.70
N GLN A 102 3.65 -7.18 4.19
CA GLN A 102 5.04 -6.86 3.87
C GLN A 102 5.87 -8.13 3.64
N PRO A 103 7.01 -8.03 2.94
CA PRO A 103 7.92 -9.15 2.74
C PRO A 103 8.45 -9.75 4.05
N GLU A 104 8.84 -11.03 4.02
CA GLU A 104 9.28 -11.76 5.21
C GLU A 104 10.50 -11.12 5.90
N TYR A 105 11.45 -10.60 5.12
CA TYR A 105 12.63 -9.93 5.65
C TYR A 105 12.30 -8.66 6.45
N ALA A 106 11.09 -8.10 6.29
CA ALA A 106 10.64 -6.90 7.01
C ALA A 106 9.87 -7.24 8.30
N LYS A 107 9.75 -8.52 8.67
CA LYS A 107 9.22 -8.97 9.97
C LYS A 107 10.28 -8.89 11.06
N ASN A 108 10.72 -7.66 11.35
CA ASN A 108 11.67 -7.36 12.41
C ASN A 108 11.42 -5.96 12.97
N GLU A 109 12.15 -5.58 14.02
CA GLU A 109 11.95 -4.29 14.71
C GLU A 109 12.19 -3.06 13.82
N TYR A 110 13.08 -3.17 12.84
CA TYR A 110 13.49 -2.07 11.95
C TYR A 110 12.68 -2.01 10.65
N ARG A 111 11.96 -3.09 10.34
CA ARG A 111 11.16 -3.26 9.13
C ARG A 111 11.97 -3.09 7.85
N SER A 112 13.20 -3.60 7.88
CA SER A 112 14.17 -3.46 6.80
C SER A 112 15.17 -4.60 6.78
N VAL A 113 15.86 -4.79 5.65
CA VAL A 113 16.97 -5.76 5.52
C VAL A 113 18.21 -5.26 6.27
N LYS A 114 18.58 -3.99 6.06
CA LYS A 114 19.64 -3.30 6.81
C LYS A 114 18.99 -2.33 7.81
N PRO A 115 19.32 -2.36 9.13
CA PRO A 115 18.69 -1.50 10.14
C PRO A 115 18.75 -0.01 9.80
N GLU A 116 19.82 0.47 9.20
CA GLU A 116 20.00 1.87 8.84
C GLU A 116 19.11 2.32 7.66
N LEU A 117 18.60 1.41 6.83
CA LEU A 117 17.86 1.79 5.61
C LEU A 117 16.37 1.49 5.76
N MET A 118 15.55 2.52 5.99
CA MET A 118 14.09 2.39 5.93
C MET A 118 13.62 2.49 4.49
N VAL A 119 12.79 1.55 4.05
CA VAL A 119 12.10 1.60 2.75
C VAL A 119 10.62 1.31 2.98
N VAL A 120 9.75 2.31 2.81
CA VAL A 120 8.30 2.18 3.06
C VAL A 120 7.50 2.92 2.02
N ILE A 121 6.30 2.44 1.70
CA ILE A 121 5.31 3.19 0.93
C ILE A 121 4.78 4.30 1.83
N GLY A 122 5.01 5.56 1.44
CA GLY A 122 4.63 6.79 2.14
C GLY A 122 3.13 7.10 2.08
N VAL A 123 2.29 6.07 2.16
CA VAL A 123 0.83 6.13 2.06
C VAL A 123 0.25 5.64 3.37
N CYS A 124 -0.50 6.52 4.05
CA CYS A 124 -1.15 6.21 5.31
C CYS A 124 -2.15 5.07 5.12
N THR A 125 -2.04 4.03 5.94
CA THR A 125 -2.88 2.83 5.90
C THR A 125 -4.31 3.05 6.40
N HIS A 126 -4.65 4.27 6.85
CA HIS A 126 -6.03 4.64 7.14
C HIS A 126 -6.84 4.81 5.84
N LEU A 127 -6.59 5.90 5.10
CA LEU A 127 -7.35 6.28 3.91
C LEU A 127 -6.46 6.85 2.79
N GLY A 128 -5.15 6.59 2.82
CA GLY A 128 -4.27 6.85 1.68
C GLY A 128 -3.61 8.23 1.60
N CYS A 129 -3.80 9.12 2.58
CA CYS A 129 -3.06 10.39 2.64
C CYS A 129 -1.54 10.16 2.79
N ILE A 130 -0.72 11.10 2.32
CA ILE A 130 0.74 11.08 2.51
C ILE A 130 1.06 11.71 3.88
N PRO A 131 1.63 10.96 4.85
CA PRO A 131 2.03 11.54 6.12
C PRO A 131 3.19 12.55 5.97
N GLN A 132 3.32 13.46 6.93
CA GLN A 132 4.40 14.44 7.00
C GLN A 132 5.48 13.97 7.97
N THR A 133 6.74 14.20 7.63
CA THR A 133 7.86 13.99 8.58
C THR A 133 7.76 14.98 9.72
N LYS A 134 7.87 14.50 10.95
CA LYS A 134 7.93 15.32 12.18
C LYS A 134 9.17 14.94 12.96
N GLY A 135 10.06 15.91 13.16
CA GLY A 135 11.31 15.73 13.92
C GLY A 135 11.07 15.47 15.41
N ALA A 136 12.14 15.14 16.12
CA ALA A 136 12.09 14.89 17.57
C ALA A 136 11.80 16.16 18.40
N ASP A 137 11.90 17.34 17.79
CA ASP A 137 11.55 18.65 18.34
C ASP A 137 10.02 18.87 18.43
N ALA A 138 9.22 18.12 17.67
CA ALA A 138 7.76 18.24 17.63
C ALA A 138 7.02 17.66 18.86
N LYS A 139 7.70 17.49 20.01
CA LYS A 139 7.13 16.89 21.24
C LYS A 139 5.90 17.61 21.77
N ALA A 140 5.82 18.93 21.60
CA ALA A 140 4.66 19.71 22.05
C ALA A 140 3.36 19.28 21.32
N GLU A 141 3.46 18.94 20.03
CA GLU A 141 2.33 18.50 19.20
C GLU A 141 2.12 16.98 19.31
N MET A 142 3.22 16.24 19.43
CA MET A 142 3.22 14.78 19.25
C MET A 142 3.18 13.99 20.55
N GLY A 143 3.49 14.63 21.68
CA GLY A 143 3.62 14.03 23.00
C GLY A 143 5.08 14.01 23.48
N ALA A 144 5.28 14.01 24.80
CA ALA A 144 6.61 14.14 25.42
C ALA A 144 7.62 13.05 24.98
N ASP A 145 7.11 11.87 24.65
CA ASP A 145 7.90 10.70 24.26
C ASP A 145 8.14 10.59 22.75
N TRP A 146 7.85 11.65 21.99
CA TRP A 146 8.09 11.68 20.55
C TRP A 146 9.59 11.72 20.25
N THR A 147 10.07 10.76 19.48
CA THR A 147 11.48 10.61 19.08
C THR A 147 11.72 10.94 17.61
N GLY A 148 10.68 11.43 16.91
CA GLY A 148 10.67 11.62 15.47
C GLY A 148 9.86 10.52 14.77
N GLY A 149 9.37 10.82 13.57
CA GLY A 149 8.55 9.89 12.80
C GLY A 149 7.68 10.60 11.79
N PHE A 150 6.47 10.07 11.59
CA PHE A 150 5.54 10.56 10.58
C PHE A 150 4.15 10.82 11.17
N TYR A 151 3.53 11.91 10.74
CA TYR A 151 2.22 12.35 11.16
C TYR A 151 1.29 12.54 9.97
N CYS A 152 0.14 11.85 9.98
CA CYS A 152 -0.88 12.01 8.94
C CYS A 152 -1.95 13.01 9.39
N PRO A 153 -1.98 14.24 8.85
CA PRO A 153 -2.89 15.29 9.33
C PRO A 153 -4.36 15.04 9.01
N CYS A 154 -4.68 14.15 8.07
CA CYS A 154 -6.06 13.87 7.66
C CYS A 154 -6.94 13.40 8.82
N HIS A 155 -6.40 12.54 9.70
CA HIS A 155 -7.14 11.95 10.83
C HIS A 155 -6.25 11.74 12.07
N GLY A 156 -5.05 12.31 12.10
CA GLY A 156 -4.18 12.31 13.27
C GLY A 156 -3.39 11.02 13.53
N SER A 157 -3.19 10.14 12.53
CA SER A 157 -2.39 8.92 12.71
C SER A 157 -0.90 9.24 12.87
N LYS A 158 -0.24 8.56 13.81
CA LYS A 158 1.19 8.73 14.11
C LYS A 158 1.95 7.45 13.81
N PHE A 159 3.14 7.59 13.23
CA PHE A 159 4.05 6.50 12.93
C PHE A 159 5.47 6.84 13.40
N ASP A 160 6.23 5.84 13.84
CA ASP A 160 7.63 6.04 14.20
C ASP A 160 8.58 6.05 12.98
N LEU A 161 9.88 6.16 13.22
CA LEU A 161 10.92 6.15 12.17
C LEU A 161 11.16 4.76 11.52
N ALA A 162 10.41 3.72 11.91
CA ALA A 162 10.32 2.46 11.17
C ALA A 162 8.96 2.33 10.44
N GLY A 163 8.15 3.39 10.44
CA GLY A 163 6.80 3.40 9.87
C GLY A 163 5.79 2.58 10.68
N ARG A 164 6.07 2.27 11.96
CA ARG A 164 5.17 1.52 12.83
C ARG A 164 4.14 2.44 13.45
N VAL A 165 2.89 2.04 13.43
CA VAL A 165 1.77 2.88 13.87
C VAL A 165 1.63 2.88 15.40
N TYR A 166 1.40 4.05 15.99
CA TYR A 166 1.14 4.20 17.41
C TYR A 166 -0.29 3.78 17.76
N LYS A 167 -0.47 3.15 18.94
CA LYS A 167 -1.77 2.87 19.54
C LYS A 167 -2.60 4.14 19.66
N GLY A 168 -3.90 4.03 19.39
CA GLY A 168 -4.83 5.17 19.38
C GLY A 168 -4.87 5.96 18.06
N SER A 169 -4.00 5.64 17.09
CA SER A 169 -4.13 6.15 15.72
C SER A 169 -5.29 5.46 14.99
N PRO A 170 -6.05 6.17 14.13
CA PRO A 170 -7.05 5.54 13.26
C PRO A 170 -6.48 4.58 12.21
N ALA A 171 -5.23 4.77 11.80
CA ALA A 171 -4.54 3.84 10.92
C ALA A 171 -4.46 2.44 11.55
N PRO A 172 -4.96 1.38 10.88
CA PRO A 172 -5.06 0.06 11.47
C PRO A 172 -3.73 -0.70 11.47
N THR A 173 -2.80 -0.36 10.58
CA THR A 173 -1.55 -1.10 10.37
C THR A 173 -0.35 -0.16 10.14
N ASN A 174 0.86 -0.71 10.22
CA ASN A 174 2.10 0.02 9.92
C ASN A 174 2.15 0.45 8.43
N LEU A 175 2.95 1.46 8.08
CA LEU A 175 3.20 1.84 6.67
C LEU A 175 3.80 0.67 5.90
N VAL A 176 3.27 0.30 4.74
CA VAL A 176 3.68 -0.92 4.01
C VAL A 176 5.16 -0.85 3.59
N VAL A 177 5.91 -1.92 3.79
CA VAL A 177 7.26 -2.09 3.18
C VAL A 177 7.06 -2.73 1.80
N PRO A 178 7.46 -2.07 0.69
CA PRO A 178 7.37 -2.69 -0.63
C PRO A 178 8.40 -3.83 -0.75
N PRO A 179 8.23 -4.77 -1.71
CA PRO A 179 9.31 -5.68 -2.09
C PRO A 179 10.50 -4.86 -2.60
N TYR A 180 11.69 -5.14 -2.09
CA TYR A 180 12.93 -4.59 -2.60
C TYR A 180 14.09 -5.56 -2.33
N THR A 181 15.14 -5.47 -3.15
CA THR A 181 16.38 -6.23 -2.97
C THR A 181 17.59 -5.33 -3.13
N PHE A 182 18.67 -5.64 -2.43
CA PHE A 182 19.98 -5.08 -2.71
C PHE A 182 20.58 -5.76 -3.95
N VAL A 183 21.05 -4.95 -4.91
CA VAL A 183 21.83 -5.41 -6.08
C VAL A 183 23.33 -5.12 -5.91
N SER A 184 23.67 -4.23 -4.98
CA SER A 184 25.02 -4.01 -4.43
C SER A 184 24.87 -3.42 -3.04
N ASP A 185 25.96 -3.12 -2.33
CA ASP A 185 25.88 -2.54 -0.98
C ASP A 185 25.14 -1.19 -0.91
N ASP A 186 25.24 -0.42 -1.99
CA ASP A 186 24.72 0.95 -2.09
C ASP A 186 23.61 1.09 -3.15
N ARG A 187 23.09 -0.01 -3.70
CA ARG A 187 21.93 0.05 -4.61
C ARG A 187 20.86 -0.96 -4.22
N ILE A 188 19.62 -0.47 -4.21
CA ILE A 188 18.42 -1.28 -4.07
C ILE A 188 17.58 -1.21 -5.34
N VAL A 189 16.79 -2.24 -5.58
CA VAL A 189 15.73 -2.26 -6.59
C VAL A 189 14.40 -2.42 -5.86
N ILE A 190 13.53 -1.42 -5.98
CA ILE A 190 12.18 -1.43 -5.43
C ILE A 190 11.24 -2.07 -6.45
N GLY A 191 10.40 -2.99 -6.00
CA GLY A 191 9.46 -3.74 -6.84
C GLY A 191 9.90 -5.17 -7.16
N GLU A 192 11.09 -5.57 -6.73
CA GLU A 192 11.60 -6.94 -6.81
C GLU A 192 12.05 -7.42 -5.44
N ASP A 193 11.79 -8.67 -5.11
CA ASP A 193 12.46 -9.37 -4.01
C ASP A 193 13.14 -10.63 -4.54
N ARG A 194 13.95 -11.29 -3.71
CA ARG A 194 14.66 -12.51 -4.14
C ARG A 194 13.71 -13.69 -4.43
N GLU A 195 12.47 -13.63 -3.95
CA GLU A 195 11.46 -14.68 -4.16
C GLU A 195 10.72 -14.51 -5.49
N THR A 196 10.50 -13.26 -5.93
CA THR A 196 9.82 -12.89 -7.18
C THR A 196 10.71 -13.00 -8.41
N LYS A 197 12.05 -13.09 -8.25
CA LYS A 197 13.01 -13.27 -9.37
C LYS A 197 12.93 -14.63 -10.11
N GLY A 198 11.94 -15.47 -9.81
CA GLY A 198 11.76 -16.79 -10.44
C GLY A 198 10.32 -17.16 -10.81
N ALA A 199 9.38 -16.20 -10.84
CA ALA A 199 7.99 -16.42 -11.23
C ALA A 199 7.69 -15.89 -12.65
#